data_AF-A0A7I0KEB5-F1
#
_entry.id   AF-A0A7I0KEB5-F1
#
_cell.length_a   1.000
_cell.length_b   1.000
_cell.length_c   1.000
_cell.angle_alpha   90.00
_cell.angle_beta   90.00
_cell.angle_gamma   90.00
#
_symmetry.space_group_name_H-M   'P 1'
#
loop_
_entity.id
_entity.type
_entity.pdbx_description
1 polymer ?
#
loop_
_entity_poly.entity_id
_entity_poly.type
_entity_poly.pdbx_seq_one_letter_code
_entity_poly.pdbx_strand_id
1 'polypeptide(L)' 'MVVKYVTVERRIPAPLLRPPPPAWSKPGGPAVTGDFVERGDVNEAGLRVCTAQVKKIGEWDKQ' A
#
# COMPACT_ATOMS: atom_id res chain seq x y z
N MET A 1 -42.28 -0.61 19.82
CA MET A 1 -41.52 -0.92 18.60
C MET A 1 -40.05 -1.03 19.00
N VAL A 2 -39.45 -2.22 18.94
CA VAL A 2 -38.05 -2.43 19.34
C VAL A 2 -37.19 -2.31 18.09
N VAL A 3 -36.38 -1.26 17.98
CA VAL A 3 -35.42 -1.08 16.89
C VAL A 3 -34.15 -1.83 17.26
N LYS A 4 -33.89 -2.96 16.58
CA LYS A 4 -32.66 -3.72 16.76
C LYS A 4 -31.59 -3.15 15.84
N TYR A 5 -30.61 -2.46 16.42
CA TYR A 5 -29.44 -1.99 15.69
C TYR A 5 -28.53 -3.19 15.42
N VAL A 6 -28.19 -3.42 14.15
CA VAL A 6 -27.22 -4.44 13.74
C VAL A 6 -26.02 -3.71 13.19
N THR A 7 -24.85 -3.92 13.79
CA THR A 7 -23.58 -3.41 13.27
C THR A 7 -23.21 -4.25 12.06
N VAL A 8 -23.23 -3.67 10.86
CA VAL A 8 -22.74 -4.33 9.66
C VAL A 8 -21.23 -4.07 9.59
N GLU A 9 -20.42 -5.06 9.96
CA GLU A 9 -18.98 -5.02 9.71
C GLU A 9 -18.74 -5.13 8.21
N ARG A 10 -18.50 -3.99 7.56
CA ARG A 10 -18.04 -3.96 6.17
C ARG A 10 -16.52 -4.12 6.16
N ARG A 11 -16.06 -5.30 5.77
CA ARG A 11 -14.64 -5.52 5.45
C ARG A 11 -14.29 -4.85 4.12
N ILE A 12 -13.06 -4.37 4.01
CA ILE A 12 -12.54 -3.77 2.79
C ILE A 12 -12.30 -4.89 1.76
N PRO A 13 -12.76 -4.73 0.50
CA PRO A 13 -12.44 -5.68 -0.56
C PRO A 13 -10.94 -5.93 -0.70
N ALA A 14 -10.53 -7.20 -0.75
CA ALA A 14 -9.13 -7.61 -0.84
C ALA A 14 -8.30 -6.91 -1.95
N PRO A 15 -8.85 -6.58 -3.14
CA PRO A 15 -8.10 -5.82 -4.15
C PRO A 15 -7.66 -4.43 -3.69
N LEU A 16 -8.41 -3.79 -2.79
CA LEU A 16 -8.12 -2.45 -2.27
C LEU A 16 -7.10 -2.47 -1.13
N LEU A 17 -6.84 -3.64 -0.54
CA LEU A 17 -5.81 -3.86 0.47
C LEU A 17 -4.49 -4.38 -0.13
N ARG A 18 -4.42 -4.55 -1.45
CA ARG A 18 -3.22 -5.07 -2.10
C ARG A 18 -2.04 -4.11 -1.82
N PRO A 19 -0.90 -4.62 -1.33
CA PRO A 19 0.27 -3.78 -1.11
C PRO A 19 0.77 -3.22 -2.45
N PRO A 20 1.27 -1.97 -2.46
CA PRO A 20 1.89 -1.41 -3.65
C PRO A 20 3.17 -2.19 -4.00
N PRO A 21 3.66 -2.09 -5.25
CA PRO A 21 4.94 -2.67 -5.65
C PRO A 21 6.08 -2.20 -4.74
N PRO A 22 7.09 -3.04 -4.50
CA PRO A 22 8.24 -2.65 -3.69
C PRO A 22 9.01 -1.52 -4.36
N ALA A 23 9.66 -0.68 -3.54
CA ALA A 23 10.58 0.33 -4.07
C ALA A 23 11.75 -0.35 -4.78
N TRP A 24 12.16 0.21 -5.91
CA TRP A 24 13.37 -0.21 -6.61
C TRP A 24 14.59 0.08 -5.72
N SER A 25 15.51 -0.88 -5.65
CA SER A 25 16.71 -0.77 -4.84
C SER A 25 17.88 -1.48 -5.51
N LYS A 26 19.03 -0.81 -5.51
CA LYS A 26 20.31 -1.33 -5.96
C LYS A 26 21.39 -0.83 -4.99
N PRO A 27 22.36 -1.68 -4.57
CA PRO A 27 23.47 -1.23 -3.75
C PRO A 27 24.21 -0.07 -4.41
N GLY A 28 24.35 1.05 -3.70
CA GLY A 28 24.99 2.27 -4.23
C GLY A 28 24.08 3.16 -5.08
N GLY A 29 22.80 2.80 -5.28
CA GLY A 29 21.86 3.57 -6.07
C GLY A 29 21.99 3.34 -7.59
N PRO A 30 21.31 4.16 -8.42
CA PRO A 30 21.41 4.07 -9.86
C PRO A 30 22.79 4.51 -10.35
N ALA A 31 23.46 3.67 -11.13
CA ALA A 31 24.81 3.86 -11.63
C ALA A 31 24.86 3.99 -13.16
N VAL A 32 23.93 3.38 -13.88
CA VAL A 32 23.82 3.45 -15.35
C VAL A 32 22.48 4.00 -15.79
N THR A 33 22.37 4.50 -17.02
CA THR A 33 21.11 5.01 -17.59
C THR A 33 19.99 3.96 -17.52
N GLY A 34 20.32 2.68 -17.72
CA GLY A 34 19.38 1.57 -17.56
C GLY A 34 18.75 1.49 -16.17
N ASP A 35 19.48 1.83 -15.10
CA ASP A 35 18.96 1.82 -13.74
C ASP A 35 17.85 2.86 -13.55
N PHE A 36 17.92 4.00 -14.24
CA PHE A 36 16.87 5.02 -14.20
C PHE A 36 15.64 4.61 -15.02
N VAL A 37 15.84 3.87 -16.12
CA VAL A 37 14.75 3.32 -16.92
C VAL A 37 14.03 2.21 -16.16
N GLU A 38 14.77 1.30 -15.51
CA GLU A 38 14.22 0.23 -14.69
C GLU A 38 13.56 0.74 -13.41
N ARG A 39 14.15 1.75 -12.77
CA ARG A 39 13.52 2.44 -11.64
C ARG A 39 12.25 3.16 -12.07
N GLY A 40 12.19 3.71 -13.28
CA GLY A 40 11.04 4.49 -13.73
C GLY A 40 10.66 5.60 -12.75
N ASP A 41 9.37 5.69 -12.43
CA ASP A 41 8.76 6.67 -11.53
C ASP A 41 8.48 6.13 -10.12
N VAL A 42 9.05 4.97 -9.72
CA VAL A 42 8.91 4.46 -8.34
C VAL A 42 9.65 5.37 -7.37
N ASN A 43 9.02 6.49 -7.08
CA ASN A 43 9.46 7.55 -6.21
C ASN A 43 9.40 6.96 -4.80
N GLU A 44 10.57 6.58 -4.29
CA GLU A 44 10.72 5.77 -3.09
C GLU A 44 9.96 6.36 -1.89
N ALA A 45 9.87 7.68 -1.80
CA ALA A 45 9.08 8.38 -0.78
C ALA A 45 7.56 8.13 -0.92
N GLY A 46 7.01 8.22 -2.14
CA GLY A 46 5.59 8.00 -2.40
C GLY A 46 5.16 6.57 -2.12
N LEU A 47 5.95 5.59 -2.57
CA LEU A 47 5.68 4.18 -2.31
C LEU A 47 5.74 3.84 -0.82
N ARG A 48 6.70 4.40 -0.08
CA ARG A 48 6.81 4.18 1.38
C ARG A 48 5.57 4.69 2.12
N VAL A 49 5.07 5.87 1.75
CA VAL A 49 3.85 6.44 2.35
C VAL A 49 2.63 5.59 2.00
N CYS A 50 2.43 5.25 0.73
CA CYS A 50 1.32 4.38 0.31
C CYS A 50 1.37 3.01 1.00
N THR A 51 2.56 2.41 1.11
CA THR A 51 2.75 1.13 1.81
C THR A 51 2.34 1.23 3.28
N ALA A 52 2.78 2.28 3.98
CA ALA A 52 2.44 2.50 5.38
C ALA A 52 0.92 2.70 5.58
N GLN A 53 0.29 3.46 4.68
CA GLN A 53 -1.15 3.70 4.71
C GLN A 53 -1.97 2.42 4.49
N VAL A 54 -1.68 1.66 3.43
CA VAL A 54 -2.39 0.40 3.13
C VAL A 54 -2.21 -0.60 4.27
N LYS A 55 -1.01 -0.68 4.87
CA LYS A 55 -0.77 -1.52 6.04
C LYS A 55 -1.65 -1.13 7.23
N LYS A 56 -1.74 0.17 7.55
CA LYS A 56 -2.59 0.65 8.65
C LYS A 56 -4.08 0.44 8.39
N ILE A 57 -4.52 0.62 7.15
CA ILE A 57 -5.89 0.35 6.72
C ILE A 57 -6.20 -1.15 6.86
N GLY A 58 -5.27 -2.03 6.47
CA GLY A 58 -5.44 -3.48 6.65
C GLY A 58 -5.34 -3.95 8.10
N GLU A 59 -4.63 -3.23 8.98
CA GLU A 59 -4.66 -3.46 10.43
C GLU A 59 -6.01 -3.04 11.03
N TRP A 60 -6.55 -1.90 10.60
CA TRP A 60 -7.87 -1.43 11.01
C TRP A 60 -9.00 -2.33 10.51
N ASP A 61 -8.91 -2.82 9.27
CA ASP A 61 -9.90 -3.75 8.69
C ASP A 61 -9.92 -5.13 9.36
N LYS A 62 -9.02 -5.41 10.31
CA LYS A 62 -9.04 -6.63 11.13
C LYS A 62 -9.67 -6.42 12.51
N GLN A 63 -9.82 -5.16 12.94
CA GLN A 63 -10.52 -4.80 14.18
C GLN A 63 -12.03 -4.96 14.00
#